data_AF-A0A837KPM1-F1
#
_entry.id   AF-A0A837KPM1-F1
#
_cell.length_a   1.000
_cell.length_b   1.000
_cell.length_c   1.000
_cell.angle_alpha   90.00
_cell.angle_beta   90.00
_cell.angle_gamma   90.00
#
_symmetry.space_group_name_H-M   'P 1'
#
loop_
_entity.id
_entity.type
_entity.pdbx_description
1 polymer ?
#
loop_
_entity_poly.entity_id
_entity_poly.type
_entity_poly.pdbx_seq_one_letter_code
_entity_poly.pdbx_strand_id
1 'polypeptide(L)'
;MDDMQAREKDKFLSCLETIKELSKSEFETYSIVKNTETGEHYLHYFLSHINLSEGGRRDDYDHFLPIESDDILAIMFGEQPYQFPENWRSAYLRSGNDNRLIPFDPSENYDLDDAAAAELAMLEKLEQYKEQMMNAENLSAEEKEELTKQYFAELDKILKKP
;
A
#
# COMPACT_ATOMS: atom_id res chain seq x y z
N MET A 1 13.73 -10.04 7.97
CA MET A 1 13.38 -8.95 7.05
C MET A 1 13.98 -7.70 7.63
N ASP A 2 14.91 -7.07 6.90
CA ASP A 2 15.46 -5.76 7.24
C ASP A 2 14.34 -4.77 7.55
N ASP A 3 14.57 -3.94 8.56
CA ASP A 3 13.65 -2.87 8.94
C ASP A 3 13.58 -1.92 7.74
N MET A 4 12.39 -1.73 7.15
CA MET A 4 12.22 -0.89 5.97
C MET A 4 12.38 0.59 6.33
N GLN A 5 13.62 0.97 6.61
CA GLN A 5 14.00 2.32 6.99
C GLN A 5 14.45 3.09 5.76
N ALA A 6 14.18 4.40 5.82
CA ALA A 6 14.66 5.33 4.82
C ALA A 6 16.19 5.32 4.76
N ARG A 7 16.74 5.34 3.55
CA ARG A 7 18.19 5.20 3.31
C ARG A 7 18.64 6.03 2.12
N GLU A 8 19.93 6.31 2.03
CA GLU A 8 20.50 7.02 0.87
C GLU A 8 20.47 6.12 -0.37
N LYS A 9 19.93 6.64 -1.48
CA LYS A 9 19.71 5.87 -2.71
C LYS A 9 21.04 5.41 -3.31
N ASP A 10 21.99 6.32 -3.52
CA ASP A 10 23.27 6.00 -4.16
C ASP A 10 24.06 4.93 -3.39
N LYS A 11 24.07 5.03 -2.05
CA LYS A 11 24.72 4.04 -1.20
C LYS A 11 24.06 2.68 -1.34
N PHE A 12 22.73 2.63 -1.28
CA PHE A 12 22.00 1.38 -1.44
C PHE A 12 22.27 0.75 -2.81
N LEU A 13 22.15 1.52 -3.89
CA LEU A 13 22.43 1.07 -5.25
C LEU A 13 23.86 0.53 -5.42
N SER A 14 24.85 1.15 -4.77
CA SER A 14 26.25 0.71 -4.87
C SER A 14 26.51 -0.69 -4.29
N CYS A 15 25.64 -1.16 -3.40
CA CYS A 15 25.72 -2.49 -2.78
C CYS A 15 24.86 -3.53 -3.52
N LEU A 16 24.10 -3.14 -4.55
CA LEU A 16 23.24 -4.04 -5.31
C LEU A 16 23.96 -4.68 -6.48
N GLU A 17 23.70 -5.97 -6.67
CA GLU A 17 24.10 -6.75 -7.84
C GLU A 17 22.85 -7.22 -8.59
N THR A 18 22.81 -7.05 -9.90
CA THR A 18 21.71 -7.57 -10.72
C THR A 18 21.89 -9.07 -10.96
N ILE A 19 20.96 -9.89 -10.47
CA ILE A 19 20.94 -11.32 -10.72
C ILE A 19 20.34 -11.61 -12.10
N LYS A 20 19.21 -10.97 -12.42
CA LYS A 20 18.46 -11.24 -13.64
C LYS A 20 17.66 -10.03 -14.09
N GLU A 21 17.81 -9.65 -15.36
CA GLU A 21 16.85 -8.76 -16.03
C GLU A 21 15.64 -9.61 -16.47
N LEU A 22 14.44 -9.20 -16.02
CA LEU A 22 13.17 -9.89 -16.31
C LEU A 22 12.53 -9.32 -17.57
N SER A 23 12.48 -7.99 -17.68
CA SER A 23 12.00 -7.29 -18.87
C SER A 23 12.61 -5.90 -18.95
N LYS A 24 12.71 -5.38 -20.18
CA LYS A 24 13.28 -4.07 -20.46
C LYS A 24 12.62 -3.43 -21.67
N SER A 25 12.26 -2.18 -21.53
CA SER A 25 11.78 -1.30 -22.58
C SER A 25 12.63 -0.02 -22.62
N GLU A 26 12.21 0.96 -23.42
CA GLU A 26 12.89 2.27 -23.49
C GLU A 26 12.77 3.08 -22.18
N PHE A 27 11.64 2.93 -21.47
CA PHE A 27 11.31 3.73 -20.30
C PHE A 27 11.28 2.93 -19.00
N GLU A 28 11.19 1.61 -19.08
CA GLU A 28 10.96 0.76 -17.92
C GLU A 28 11.88 -0.44 -17.92
N THR A 29 12.34 -0.87 -16.75
CA THR A 29 13.12 -2.10 -16.57
C THR A 29 12.70 -2.80 -15.30
N TYR A 30 12.52 -4.11 -15.39
CA TYR A 30 12.31 -5.01 -14.26
C TYR A 30 13.52 -5.92 -14.11
N SER A 31 14.07 -5.99 -12.91
CA SER A 31 15.19 -6.87 -12.60
C SER A 31 15.06 -7.45 -11.19
N ILE A 32 15.68 -8.61 -10.99
CA ILE A 32 15.92 -9.16 -9.65
C ILE A 32 17.33 -8.74 -9.26
N VAL A 33 17.44 -8.05 -8.13
CA VAL A 33 18.70 -7.56 -7.58
C VAL A 33 18.93 -8.14 -6.20
N LYS A 34 20.19 -8.24 -5.81
CA LYS A 34 20.62 -8.72 -4.51
C LYS A 34 21.51 -7.69 -3.84
N ASN A 35 21.25 -7.43 -2.58
CA ASN A 35 22.17 -6.69 -1.74
C ASN A 35 23.35 -7.59 -1.37
N THR A 36 24.55 -7.20 -1.79
CA THR A 36 25.79 -7.96 -1.57
C THR A 36 26.24 -7.95 -0.11
N GLU A 37 25.82 -6.97 0.68
CA GLU A 37 26.17 -6.84 2.10
C GLU A 37 25.23 -7.66 3.00
N THR A 38 23.91 -7.60 2.76
CA THR A 38 22.91 -8.29 3.60
C THR A 38 22.50 -9.66 3.06
N GLY A 39 22.70 -9.90 1.76
CA GLY A 39 22.22 -11.09 1.07
C GLY A 39 20.74 -11.07 0.69
N GLU A 40 20.04 -9.99 0.99
CA GLU A 40 18.61 -9.82 0.69
C GLU A 40 18.35 -9.58 -0.80
N HIS A 41 17.17 -9.98 -1.25
CA HIS A 41 16.76 -9.89 -2.64
C HIS A 41 15.61 -8.90 -2.79
N TYR A 42 15.63 -8.19 -3.90
CA TYR A 42 14.59 -7.24 -4.25
C TYR A 42 14.18 -7.45 -5.70
N LEU A 43 12.88 -7.32 -5.96
CA LEU A 43 12.39 -7.00 -7.28
C LEU A 43 12.55 -5.49 -7.49
N HIS A 44 13.38 -5.12 -8.45
CA HIS A 44 13.68 -3.74 -8.82
C HIS A 44 12.85 -3.36 -10.05
N TYR A 45 12.06 -2.30 -9.89
CA TYR A 45 11.37 -1.63 -10.98
C TYR A 45 11.96 -0.23 -11.17
N PHE A 46 12.50 0.00 -12.36
CA PHE A 46 13.02 1.29 -12.80
C PHE A 46 12.08 1.89 -13.83
N LEU A 47 11.66 3.13 -13.62
CA LEU A 47 10.86 3.92 -14.55
C LEU A 47 11.56 5.23 -14.85
N SER A 48 11.59 5.59 -16.12
CA SER A 48 12.20 6.80 -16.62
C SER A 48 11.18 7.62 -17.39
N HIS A 49 10.75 8.72 -16.78
CA HIS A 49 9.67 9.55 -17.27
C HIS A 49 10.21 10.83 -17.91
N ILE A 50 9.74 11.15 -19.13
CA ILE A 50 10.11 12.40 -19.82
C ILE A 50 9.00 13.42 -19.63
N ASN A 51 9.28 14.45 -18.84
CA ASN A 51 8.38 15.58 -18.63
C ASN A 51 8.46 16.56 -19.81
N LEU A 52 7.51 16.43 -20.75
CA LEU A 52 7.42 17.28 -21.94
C LEU A 52 7.08 18.75 -21.59
N SER A 53 6.35 18.99 -20.51
CA SER A 53 5.96 20.34 -20.10
C SER A 53 7.13 21.16 -19.55
N GLU A 54 8.13 20.49 -18.96
CA GLU A 54 9.37 21.09 -18.48
C GLU A 54 10.53 20.95 -19.48
N GLY A 55 10.22 20.99 -20.77
CA GLY A 55 11.25 20.99 -21.82
C GLY A 55 11.93 19.63 -22.05
N GLY A 56 11.27 18.53 -21.70
CA GLY A 56 11.78 17.17 -21.89
C GLY A 56 12.73 16.72 -20.78
N ARG A 57 12.61 17.29 -19.57
CA ARG A 57 13.37 16.84 -18.40
C ARG A 57 13.06 15.37 -18.12
N ARG A 58 14.10 14.58 -17.85
CA ARG A 58 13.98 13.15 -17.55
C ARG A 58 14.03 12.96 -16.03
N ASP A 59 13.00 12.34 -15.47
CA ASP A 59 12.89 11.98 -14.07
C ASP A 59 12.95 10.45 -13.94
N ASP A 60 13.88 9.96 -13.11
CA ASP A 60 14.14 8.54 -12.94
C ASP A 60 13.67 8.08 -11.56
N TYR A 61 12.88 7.01 -11.54
CA TYR A 61 12.25 6.46 -10.35
C TYR A 61 12.64 4.99 -10.16
N ASP A 62 13.16 4.69 -8.98
CA ASP A 62 13.56 3.34 -8.57
C ASP A 62 12.64 2.84 -7.46
N HIS A 63 12.15 1.61 -7.61
CA HIS A 63 11.29 0.93 -6.66
C HIS A 63 11.89 -0.44 -6.35
N PHE A 64 11.92 -0.82 -5.06
CA PHE A 64 12.51 -2.07 -4.59
C PHE A 64 11.53 -2.79 -3.65
N LEU A 65 10.90 -3.84 -4.17
CA LEU A 65 10.05 -4.73 -3.38
C LEU A 65 10.92 -5.86 -2.80
N PRO A 66 11.02 -6.01 -1.47
CA PRO A 66 11.68 -7.16 -0.87
C PRO A 66 10.98 -8.46 -1.30
N ILE A 67 11.75 -9.47 -1.70
CA ILE A 67 11.24 -10.79 -2.11
C ILE A 67 11.99 -11.91 -1.39
N GLU A 68 11.32 -13.02 -1.14
CA GLU A 68 11.96 -14.21 -0.56
C GLU A 68 12.65 -15.05 -1.62
N SER A 69 13.56 -15.92 -1.20
CA SER A 69 14.31 -16.79 -2.11
C SER A 69 13.41 -17.70 -2.95
N ASP A 70 12.28 -18.15 -2.39
CA ASP A 70 11.32 -19.01 -3.09
C ASP A 70 10.57 -18.21 -4.18
N ASP A 71 10.20 -16.95 -3.91
CA ASP A 71 9.56 -16.06 -4.89
C ASP A 71 10.46 -15.78 -6.09
N ILE A 72 11.78 -15.69 -5.89
CA ILE A 72 12.73 -15.45 -6.98
C ILE A 72 12.60 -16.52 -8.05
N LEU A 73 12.55 -17.80 -7.63
CA LEU A 73 12.44 -18.91 -8.57
C LEU A 73 11.09 -18.88 -9.29
N ALA A 74 10.00 -18.67 -8.56
CA ALA A 74 8.66 -18.58 -9.15
C ALA A 74 8.56 -17.45 -10.18
N ILE A 75 9.12 -16.27 -9.89
CA ILE A 75 9.18 -15.13 -10.81
C ILE A 75 10.06 -15.46 -12.03
N MET A 76 11.22 -16.06 -11.83
CA MET A 76 12.14 -16.41 -12.92
C MET A 76 11.56 -17.42 -13.90
N PHE A 77 10.73 -18.36 -13.43
CA PHE A 77 10.03 -19.33 -14.27
C PHE A 77 8.70 -18.82 -14.83
N GLY A 78 8.27 -17.62 -14.45
CA GLY A 78 7.02 -17.01 -14.90
C GLY A 78 5.77 -17.60 -14.26
N GLU A 79 5.92 -18.26 -13.11
CA GLU A 79 4.81 -18.84 -12.34
C GLU A 79 4.10 -17.79 -11.48
N GLN A 80 4.80 -16.71 -11.12
CA GLN A 80 4.29 -15.63 -10.29
C GLN A 80 4.32 -14.27 -11.03
N PRO A 81 3.19 -13.53 -11.06
CA PRO A 81 3.16 -12.18 -11.62
C PRO A 81 3.89 -11.19 -10.70
N TYR A 82 4.58 -10.21 -11.31
CA TYR A 82 5.48 -9.30 -10.58
C TYR A 82 5.33 -7.82 -11.00
N GLN A 83 4.35 -7.52 -11.85
CA GLN A 83 4.18 -6.20 -12.46
C GLN A 83 3.75 -5.17 -11.42
N PHE A 84 4.33 -3.97 -11.53
CA PHE A 84 3.93 -2.79 -10.77
C PHE A 84 2.86 -2.01 -11.56
N PRO A 85 1.81 -1.48 -10.90
CA PRO A 85 1.55 -1.53 -9.45
C PRO A 85 0.76 -2.76 -8.96
N GLU A 86 0.23 -3.59 -9.85
CA GLU A 86 -0.84 -4.56 -9.54
C GLU A 86 -0.44 -5.64 -8.52
N ASN A 87 0.82 -6.08 -8.56
CA ASN A 87 1.33 -7.17 -7.73
C ASN A 87 2.18 -6.67 -6.54
N TRP A 88 2.30 -5.36 -6.37
CA TRP A 88 3.11 -4.74 -5.33
C TRP A 88 2.20 -4.35 -4.16
N ARG A 89 1.77 -5.37 -3.40
CA ARG A 89 0.82 -5.22 -2.29
C ARG A 89 1.47 -5.11 -0.91
N SER A 90 2.76 -5.42 -0.82
CA SER A 90 3.54 -5.31 0.40
C SER A 90 4.40 -4.05 0.38
N ALA A 91 4.89 -3.64 1.55
CA ALA A 91 5.76 -2.49 1.66
C ALA A 91 7.03 -2.63 0.79
N TYR A 92 7.39 -1.53 0.12
CA TYR A 92 8.55 -1.45 -0.78
C TYR A 92 9.29 -0.12 -0.61
N LEU A 93 10.56 -0.05 -1.01
CA LEU A 93 11.32 1.20 -1.02
C LEU A 93 11.11 1.93 -2.36
N ARG A 94 10.91 3.24 -2.33
CA ARG A 94 10.80 4.07 -3.55
C ARG A 94 11.70 5.28 -3.51
N SER A 95 12.23 5.69 -4.66
CA SER A 95 12.93 6.96 -4.80
C SER A 95 11.97 8.10 -5.14
N GLY A 96 12.30 9.29 -4.65
CA GLY A 96 11.74 10.54 -5.15
C GLY A 96 12.69 11.21 -6.15
N ASN A 97 12.58 12.53 -6.23
CA ASN A 97 13.47 13.38 -7.03
C ASN A 97 14.80 13.71 -6.30
N ASP A 98 15.06 13.08 -5.15
CA ASP A 98 16.26 13.28 -4.35
C ASP A 98 16.99 11.96 -4.08
N ASN A 99 18.14 12.03 -3.40
CA ASN A 99 18.99 10.87 -3.11
C ASN A 99 18.48 10.02 -1.93
N ARG A 100 17.17 9.85 -1.78
CA ARG A 100 16.57 9.08 -0.69
C ARG A 100 15.67 7.98 -1.22
N LEU A 101 15.77 6.82 -0.58
CA LEU A 101 14.80 5.75 -0.65
C LEU A 101 13.93 5.81 0.59
N ILE A 102 12.63 5.86 0.38
CA ILE A 102 11.63 6.00 1.44
C ILE A 102 10.74 4.75 1.41
N PRO A 103 10.46 4.12 2.56
CA PRO A 103 9.50 3.04 2.64
C PRO A 103 8.10 3.54 2.28
N PHE A 104 7.38 2.75 1.50
CA PHE A 104 6.00 3.00 1.17
C PHE A 104 5.22 1.70 1.35
N ASP A 105 4.16 1.76 2.15
CA ASP A 105 3.25 0.64 2.35
C ASP A 105 1.96 0.90 1.56
N PRO A 106 1.72 0.16 0.46
CA PRO A 106 0.51 0.31 -0.31
C PRO A 106 -0.66 -0.52 0.25
N SER A 107 -0.44 -1.38 1.26
CA SER A 107 -1.45 -2.32 1.75
C SER A 107 -2.72 -1.64 2.24
N GLU A 108 -2.61 -0.45 2.84
CA GLU A 108 -3.77 0.34 3.28
C GLU A 108 -4.66 0.83 2.12
N ASN A 109 -4.16 0.81 0.88
CA ASN A 109 -4.94 1.22 -0.30
C ASN A 109 -5.62 0.05 -1.00
N TYR A 110 -5.34 -1.19 -0.57
CA TYR A 110 -5.94 -2.40 -1.11
C TYR A 110 -6.94 -2.97 -0.10
N ASP A 111 -7.97 -3.67 -0.59
CA ASP A 111 -9.03 -4.25 0.23
C ASP A 111 -9.93 -3.23 0.97
N LEU A 112 -10.10 -2.04 0.38
CA LEU A 112 -11.02 -0.99 0.87
C LEU A 112 -12.51 -1.35 0.76
N ASP A 113 -12.87 -2.43 0.06
CA ASP A 113 -14.28 -2.80 -0.14
C ASP A 113 -14.97 -3.17 1.19
N ASP A 114 -14.27 -3.88 2.08
CA ASP A 114 -14.80 -4.24 3.40
C ASP A 114 -14.86 -3.02 4.32
N ALA A 115 -13.87 -2.13 4.25
CA ALA A 115 -13.87 -0.85 4.96
C ALA A 115 -15.01 0.05 4.47
N ALA A 116 -15.22 0.17 3.17
CA ALA A 116 -16.29 0.94 2.56
C ALA A 116 -17.67 0.36 2.91
N ALA A 117 -17.81 -0.97 2.95
CA ALA A 117 -19.03 -1.63 3.39
C ALA A 117 -19.32 -1.38 4.89
N ALA A 118 -18.29 -1.39 5.73
CA ALA A 118 -18.42 -1.05 7.14
C ALA A 118 -18.81 0.43 7.34
N GLU A 119 -18.20 1.35 6.59
CA GLU A 119 -18.54 2.77 6.60
C GLU A 119 -20.00 3.03 6.18
N LEU A 120 -20.45 2.40 5.10
CA LEU A 120 -21.85 2.49 4.65
C LEU A 120 -22.83 1.97 5.72
N ALA A 121 -22.50 0.84 6.37
CA ALA A 121 -23.32 0.30 7.45
C ALA A 121 -23.38 1.25 8.66
N MET A 122 -22.27 1.92 9.01
CA MET A 122 -22.27 2.91 10.09
C MET A 122 -23.11 4.16 9.74
N LEU A 123 -23.02 4.63 8.50
CA LEU A 123 -23.82 5.77 8.05
C LEU A 123 -25.32 5.48 8.12
N GLU A 124 -25.74 4.28 7.70
CA GLU A 124 -27.14 3.86 7.81
C GLU A 124 -27.62 3.84 9.27
N LYS A 125 -26.80 3.33 10.19
CA LYS A 125 -27.11 3.32 11.62
C LYS A 125 -27.17 4.72 12.24
N LEU A 126 -26.28 5.61 11.80
CA LEU A 126 -26.29 7.01 12.24
C LEU A 126 -27.55 7.73 11.75
N GLU A 127 -28.00 7.46 10.53
CA GLU A 127 -29.24 8.02 9.98
C GLU A 127 -30.47 7.54 10.77
N GLN A 128 -30.58 6.23 11.01
CA GLN A 128 -31.64 5.64 11.84
C GLN A 128 -31.67 6.25 13.25
N TYR A 129 -30.51 6.41 13.89
CA TYR A 129 -30.41 7.03 15.21
C TYR A 129 -30.85 8.50 15.19
N LYS A 130 -30.43 9.27 14.18
CA LYS A 130 -30.86 10.67 14.00
C LYS A 130 -32.37 10.79 13.82
N GLU A 131 -32.98 9.93 13.00
CA GLU A 131 -34.43 9.92 12.80
C GLU A 131 -35.18 9.55 14.08
N GLN A 132 -34.74 8.53 14.80
CA GLN A 132 -35.31 8.12 16.08
C GLN A 132 -35.21 9.24 17.13
N MET A 133 -34.09 9.95 17.15
CA MET A 133 -33.86 11.07 18.07
C MET A 133 -34.59 12.36 17.66
N MET A 134 -34.87 12.56 16.37
CA MET A 134 -35.67 13.69 15.88
C MET A 134 -37.17 13.47 16.12
N ASN A 135 -37.65 12.23 15.99
CA ASN A 135 -39.01 11.83 16.32
C ASN A 135 -39.25 11.68 17.83
N ALA A 136 -38.23 11.96 18.65
CA ALA A 136 -38.20 11.81 20.10
C ALA A 136 -38.76 13.02 20.88
N GLU A 137 -39.67 13.80 20.31
CA GLU A 137 -40.25 14.97 20.99
C GLU A 137 -40.93 14.62 22.34
N ASN A 138 -41.28 13.33 22.56
CA ASN A 138 -41.93 12.83 23.78
C ASN A 138 -41.15 11.76 24.56
N LEU A 139 -39.87 11.50 24.24
CA LEU A 139 -39.07 10.48 24.95
C LEU A 139 -38.45 11.07 26.23
N SER A 140 -38.55 10.31 27.32
CA SER A 140 -37.91 10.61 28.60
C SER A 140 -36.37 10.55 28.50
N ALA A 141 -35.68 11.12 29.50
CA ALA A 141 -34.22 11.10 29.54
C ALA A 141 -33.65 9.66 29.57
N GLU A 142 -34.34 8.73 30.23
CA GLU A 142 -33.95 7.32 30.32
C GLU A 142 -34.05 6.60 28.97
N GLU A 143 -35.11 6.87 28.20
CA GLU A 143 -35.29 6.25 26.88
C GLU A 143 -34.28 6.78 25.85
N LYS A 144 -33.87 8.04 25.96
CA LYS A 144 -32.80 8.63 25.13
C LYS A 144 -31.43 8.02 25.44
N GLU A 145 -31.16 7.76 26.72
CA GLU A 145 -29.93 7.08 27.14
C GLU A 145 -29.89 5.64 26.61
N GLU A 146 -31.03 4.94 26.64
CA GLU A 146 -31.14 3.57 26.14
C GLU A 146 -30.96 3.49 24.62
N LEU A 147 -31.58 4.41 23.86
CA LEU A 147 -31.37 4.56 22.41
C LEU A 147 -29.88 4.78 22.07
N THR A 148 -29.21 5.62 22.86
CA THR A 148 -27.78 5.91 22.67
C THR A 148 -26.93 4.67 22.94
N LYS A 149 -27.23 3.90 24.00
CA LYS A 149 -26.54 2.64 24.31
C LYS A 149 -26.73 1.59 23.22
N GLN A 150 -27.95 1.48 22.68
CA GLN A 150 -28.25 0.57 21.58
C GLN A 150 -27.49 0.93 20.31
N TYR A 151 -27.43 2.22 19.96
CA TYR A 151 -26.64 2.71 18.84
C TYR A 151 -25.15 2.34 18.97
N PHE A 152 -24.53 2.62 20.12
CA PHE A 152 -23.11 2.25 20.34
C PHE A 152 -22.89 0.73 20.32
N ALA A 153 -23.83 -0.07 20.84
CA ALA A 153 -23.74 -1.53 20.77
C ALA A 153 -23.86 -2.06 19.34
N GLU A 154 -24.60 -1.38 18.45
CA GLU A 154 -24.66 -1.72 17.04
C GLU A 154 -23.38 -1.32 16.29
N LEU A 155 -22.81 -0.14 16.58
CA LEU A 155 -21.52 0.28 16.03
C LEU A 155 -20.38 -0.67 16.42
N ASP A 156 -20.33 -1.10 17.68
CA ASP A 156 -19.35 -2.07 18.17
C ASP A 156 -19.42 -3.41 17.41
N LYS A 157 -20.60 -3.82 16.95
CA LYS A 157 -20.76 -5.05 16.14
C LYS A 157 -20.24 -4.86 14.71
N ILE A 158 -20.37 -3.65 14.16
CA ILE A 158 -19.85 -3.32 12.83
C ILE A 158 -18.31 -3.24 12.87
N LEU A 159 -17.75 -2.62 13.91
CA LEU A 159 -16.31 -2.48 14.13
C LEU A 159 -15.59 -3.79 14.50
N LYS A 160 -16.30 -4.78 15.05
CA LYS A 160 -15.75 -6.10 15.44
C LYS A 160 -15.86 -7.17 14.35
N LYS A 161 -16.37 -6.86 13.16
CA LYS A 161 -16.28 -7.80 12.05
C LYS A 161 -14.79 -7.98 11.66
N PRO A 162 -14.33 -9.23 11.47
CA PRO A 162 -12.94 -9.54 11.16
C PRO A 162 -12.50 -8.93 9.85
#